data_AF-A0A2N5KJ61-F1
#
_entry.id   AF-A0A2N5KJ61-F1
#
_cell.length_a   1.000
_cell.length_b   1.000
_cell.length_c   1.000
_cell.angle_alpha   90.00
_cell.angle_beta   90.00
_cell.angle_gamma   90.00
#
_symmetry.space_group_name_H-M   'P 1'
#
loop_
_entity.id
_entity.type
_entity.pdbx_description
1 polymer ?
#
loop_
_entity_poly.entity_id
_entity_poly.type
_entity_poly.pdbx_seq_one_letter_code
_entity_poly.pdbx_strand_id
1 'polypeptide(L)'
;ASRWLIAHLHADDILRTDAALDGQFPLEALQAYHVAPLNHAAATSEELQTYAAMLAETDYFVTMLERDDSGTGSNALPPGSTRLDACTYAALVDGRLGFVERASFAAQPHLGSWTIDDRRADSIMRRYDHPRLQIFQKVVTPSSAAIGQLLRC
;
A
#
# COMPACT_ATOMS: atom_id res chain seq x y z
N ALA A 1 -13.09 3.89 -1.13
CA ALA A 1 -11.82 4.48 -0.67
C ALA A 1 -11.89 6.01 -0.49
N SER A 2 -12.12 6.83 -1.52
CA SER A 2 -11.99 8.31 -1.41
C SER A 2 -12.81 8.96 -0.30
N ARG A 3 -14.08 8.56 -0.11
CA ARG A 3 -14.91 9.03 1.01
C ARG A 3 -14.33 8.70 2.38
N TRP A 4 -13.69 7.53 2.51
CA TRP A 4 -13.05 7.13 3.75
C TRP A 4 -11.81 7.99 4.00
N LEU A 5 -10.97 8.17 2.98
CA LEU A 5 -9.76 9.02 3.05
C LEU A 5 -10.12 10.44 3.50
N ILE A 6 -11.12 11.08 2.86
CA ILE A 6 -11.60 12.42 3.22
C ILE A 6 -12.09 12.50 4.68
N ALA A 7 -12.70 11.43 5.20
CA ALA A 7 -13.27 11.42 6.54
C ALA A 7 -12.25 11.14 7.65
N HIS A 8 -11.05 10.62 7.32
CA HIS A 8 -10.07 10.15 8.31
C HIS A 8 -8.69 10.80 8.20
N LEU A 9 -8.37 11.43 7.07
CA LEU A 9 -7.11 12.14 6.88
C LEU A 9 -7.22 13.60 7.32
N HIS A 10 -6.11 14.11 7.82
CA HIS A 10 -5.89 15.51 8.16
C HIS A 10 -4.94 16.18 7.16
N ALA A 11 -4.98 17.52 7.11
CA ALA A 11 -4.18 18.35 6.19
C ALA A 11 -2.68 18.03 6.22
N ASP A 12 -2.16 17.71 7.41
CA ASP A 12 -0.73 17.48 7.64
C ASP A 12 -0.35 15.99 7.50
N ASP A 13 -1.30 15.08 7.29
CA ASP A 13 -1.01 13.66 7.15
C ASP A 13 -0.24 13.39 5.85
N ILE A 14 0.80 12.56 5.96
CA ILE A 14 1.58 12.07 4.82
C ILE A 14 1.03 10.72 4.39
N LEU A 15 0.41 10.70 3.21
CA LEU A 15 -0.09 9.50 2.56
C LEU A 15 0.91 9.02 1.50
N ARG A 16 1.38 7.78 1.64
CA ARG A 16 2.19 7.11 0.62
C ARG A 16 1.36 6.13 -0.20
N THR A 17 1.49 6.20 -1.52
CA THR A 17 0.76 5.38 -2.48
C THR A 17 1.70 4.52 -3.33
N ASP A 18 1.20 3.37 -3.78
CA ASP A 18 1.85 2.61 -4.85
C ASP A 18 1.88 3.46 -6.12
N ALA A 19 3.00 3.49 -6.86
CA ALA A 19 3.13 4.29 -8.09
C ALA A 19 2.04 3.99 -9.14
N ALA A 20 1.50 2.76 -9.16
CA ALA A 20 0.43 2.38 -10.06
C ALA A 20 -0.94 2.99 -9.71
N LEU A 21 -1.09 3.60 -8.52
CA LEU A 21 -2.32 4.30 -8.10
C LEU A 21 -2.41 5.73 -8.63
N ASP A 22 -1.29 6.42 -8.81
CA ASP A 22 -1.28 7.86 -9.13
C ASP A 22 -2.05 8.18 -10.43
N GLY A 23 -2.07 7.24 -11.40
CA GLY A 23 -2.83 7.39 -12.65
C GLY A 23 -4.30 6.92 -12.58
N GLN A 24 -4.67 6.09 -11.61
CA GLN A 24 -6.00 5.46 -11.51
C GLN A 24 -6.90 6.14 -10.47
N PHE A 25 -6.28 6.75 -9.48
CA PHE A 25 -6.93 7.40 -8.37
C PHE A 25 -6.33 8.80 -8.24
N PRO A 26 -7.03 9.87 -8.69
CA PRO A 26 -6.51 11.23 -8.61
C PRO A 26 -6.59 11.75 -7.18
N LEU A 27 -5.87 11.11 -6.25
CA LEU A 27 -5.85 11.45 -4.83
C LEU A 27 -5.24 12.83 -4.60
N GLU A 28 -4.35 13.28 -5.47
CA GLU A 28 -3.80 14.65 -5.45
C GLU A 28 -4.87 15.72 -5.64
N ALA A 29 -5.95 15.41 -6.36
CA ALA A 29 -7.07 16.34 -6.54
C ALA A 29 -7.85 16.60 -5.22
N LEU A 30 -7.60 15.79 -4.19
CA LEU A 30 -8.25 15.97 -2.90
C LEU A 30 -7.60 17.08 -2.06
N GLN A 31 -6.39 17.58 -2.41
CA GLN A 31 -5.66 18.73 -1.84
C GLN A 31 -5.67 18.88 -0.29
N ALA A 32 -6.06 17.82 0.43
CA ALA A 32 -6.30 17.83 1.86
C ALA A 32 -5.28 17.00 2.64
N TYR A 33 -4.22 16.54 1.97
CA TYR A 33 -3.13 15.73 2.52
C TYR A 33 -1.99 15.64 1.50
N HIS A 34 -0.82 15.22 1.94
CA HIS A 34 0.35 15.06 1.07
C HIS A 34 0.42 13.65 0.49
N VAL A 35 0.29 13.53 -0.84
CA VAL A 35 0.55 12.28 -1.56
C VAL A 35 2.02 12.25 -1.96
N ALA A 36 2.69 11.13 -1.69
CA ALA A 36 4.01 10.89 -2.23
C ALA A 36 4.19 9.42 -2.60
N PRO A 37 4.93 9.11 -3.67
CA PRO A 37 5.14 7.72 -4.06
C PRO A 37 5.95 6.99 -2.98
N LEU A 38 5.70 5.70 -2.82
CA LEU A 38 6.64 4.82 -2.13
C LEU A 38 7.93 4.78 -2.98
N ASN A 39 9.07 5.19 -2.41
CA ASN A 39 10.32 5.24 -3.18
C ASN A 39 11.09 3.93 -2.99
N HIS A 40 11.24 3.18 -4.07
CA HIS A 40 11.35 1.72 -4.03
C HIS A 40 12.77 1.16 -4.21
N ALA A 41 13.79 2.01 -4.35
CA ALA A 41 15.16 1.57 -4.56
C ALA A 41 16.07 2.09 -3.46
N ALA A 42 16.62 1.16 -2.67
CA ALA A 42 17.75 1.43 -1.82
C ALA A 42 18.80 0.35 -2.06
N ALA A 43 19.87 0.74 -2.74
CA ALA A 43 21.04 -0.08 -3.04
C ALA A 43 22.20 0.21 -2.06
N THR A 44 22.12 1.31 -1.31
CA THR A 44 23.15 1.79 -0.40
C THR A 44 22.61 2.01 1.02
N SER A 45 23.52 2.02 2.00
CA SER A 45 23.20 2.33 3.40
C SER A 45 22.60 3.74 3.59
N GLU A 46 22.95 4.68 2.71
CA GLU A 46 22.41 6.05 2.73
C GLU A 46 20.95 6.07 2.23
N GLU A 47 20.67 5.42 1.10
CA GLU A 47 19.31 5.29 0.58
C GLU A 47 18.39 4.55 1.58
N LEU A 48 18.95 3.62 2.35
CA LEU A 48 18.22 2.94 3.42
C LEU A 48 17.90 3.84 4.61
N GLN A 49 18.77 4.78 4.95
CA GLN A 49 18.45 5.80 5.97
C GLN A 49 17.38 6.76 5.46
N THR A 50 17.42 7.12 4.18
CA THR A 50 16.35 7.90 3.53
C THR A 50 15.04 7.13 3.55
N TYR A 51 15.05 5.82 3.26
CA TYR A 51 13.87 4.97 3.35
C TYR A 51 13.33 4.88 4.78
N ALA A 52 14.22 4.77 5.77
CA ALA A 52 13.87 4.78 7.18
C ALA A 52 13.17 6.08 7.60
N ALA A 53 13.72 7.23 7.19
CA ALA A 53 13.13 8.53 7.44
C ALA A 53 11.76 8.66 6.78
N MET A 54 11.64 8.22 5.53
CA MET A 54 10.35 8.17 4.81
C MET A 54 9.30 7.37 5.58
N LEU A 55 9.64 6.17 6.07
CA LEU A 55 8.71 5.35 6.86
C LEU A 55 8.32 6.03 8.19
N ALA A 56 9.22 6.76 8.82
CA ALA A 56 8.94 7.47 10.07
C ALA A 56 7.97 8.65 9.87
N GLU A 57 8.12 9.37 8.76
CA GLU A 57 7.26 10.49 8.38
C GLU A 57 5.88 10.03 7.88
N THR A 58 5.79 8.85 7.27
CA THR A 58 4.53 8.37 6.68
C THR A 58 3.47 8.10 7.74
N ASP A 59 2.27 8.65 7.57
CA ASP A 59 1.12 8.41 8.47
C ASP A 59 0.20 7.32 7.94
N TYR A 60 0.06 7.25 6.62
CA TYR A 60 -0.76 6.25 5.95
C TYR A 60 -0.07 5.61 4.75
N PHE A 61 -0.29 4.32 4.57
CA PHE A 61 -0.05 3.63 3.30
C PHE A 61 -1.37 3.30 2.63
N VAL A 62 -1.47 3.59 1.34
CA VAL A 62 -2.55 3.11 0.48
C VAL A 62 -1.93 2.27 -0.63
N THR A 63 -2.24 0.98 -0.63
CA THR A 63 -1.65 0.00 -1.54
C THR A 63 -2.72 -0.79 -2.29
N MET A 64 -2.34 -1.31 -3.45
CA MET A 64 -3.08 -2.27 -4.28
C MET A 64 -2.60 -3.72 -4.08
N LEU A 65 -2.05 -4.02 -2.91
CA LEU A 65 -1.62 -5.36 -2.56
C LEU A 65 -2.81 -6.32 -2.67
N GLU A 66 -2.68 -7.31 -3.56
CA GLU A 66 -3.63 -8.40 -3.63
C GLU A 66 -3.20 -9.50 -2.67
N ARG A 67 -4.04 -9.74 -1.65
CA ARG A 67 -3.85 -10.90 -0.79
C ARG A 67 -4.18 -12.17 -1.54
N ASP A 68 -3.31 -13.15 -1.40
CA ASP A 68 -3.64 -14.50 -1.82
C ASP A 68 -4.61 -15.14 -0.84
N ASP A 69 -5.90 -15.13 -1.19
CA ASP A 69 -6.94 -15.80 -0.43
C ASP A 69 -6.88 -17.34 -0.60
N SER A 70 -5.99 -17.88 -1.44
CA SER A 70 -5.81 -19.34 -1.64
C SER A 70 -4.91 -20.01 -0.59
N GLY A 71 -4.29 -19.24 0.30
CA GLY A 71 -3.51 -19.76 1.41
C GLY A 71 -2.09 -20.21 1.05
N THR A 72 -1.59 -19.89 -0.15
CA THR A 72 -0.19 -20.16 -0.56
C THR A 72 0.80 -19.13 0.00
N GLY A 73 0.29 -18.09 0.66
CA GLY A 73 1.08 -17.12 1.44
C GLY A 73 1.85 -16.10 0.61
N SER A 74 1.65 -16.07 -0.71
CA SER A 74 2.36 -15.14 -1.60
C SER A 74 1.40 -14.07 -2.11
N ASN A 75 1.39 -12.91 -1.47
CA ASN A 75 0.63 -11.75 -1.98
C ASN A 75 1.15 -11.36 -3.37
N ALA A 76 0.25 -11.07 -4.31
CA ALA A 76 0.67 -10.59 -5.62
C ALA A 76 1.09 -9.11 -5.49
N LEU A 77 2.37 -8.85 -5.75
CA LEU A 77 2.95 -7.51 -5.67
C LEU A 77 2.58 -6.65 -6.89
N PRO A 78 2.46 -5.33 -6.74
CA PRO A 78 2.38 -4.39 -7.86
C PRO A 78 3.46 -4.66 -8.94
N PRO A 79 3.17 -4.48 -10.24
CA PRO A 79 4.18 -4.69 -11.27
C PRO A 79 5.30 -3.66 -11.11
N GLY A 80 6.55 -4.09 -11.28
CA GLY A 80 7.71 -3.23 -11.05
C GLY A 80 8.13 -3.09 -9.59
N SER A 81 7.46 -3.79 -8.65
CA SER A 81 7.91 -3.86 -7.25
C SER A 81 9.31 -4.44 -7.12
N THR A 82 10.14 -3.81 -6.28
CA THR A 82 11.47 -4.29 -5.93
C THR A 82 11.41 -5.29 -4.76
N ARG A 83 12.56 -5.87 -4.41
CA ARG A 83 12.68 -6.69 -3.21
C ARG A 83 12.28 -5.90 -1.95
N LEU A 84 12.73 -4.66 -1.82
CA LEU A 84 12.42 -3.82 -0.66
C LEU A 84 10.90 -3.63 -0.51
N ASP A 85 10.17 -3.51 -1.62
CA ASP A 85 8.72 -3.37 -1.62
C ASP A 85 8.04 -4.61 -1.09
N ALA A 86 8.44 -5.78 -1.60
CA ALA A 86 7.94 -7.06 -1.12
C ALA A 86 8.04 -7.16 0.40
N CYS A 87 9.18 -6.72 0.93
CA CYS A 87 9.48 -6.75 2.36
C CYS A 87 8.66 -5.75 3.16
N THR A 88 8.52 -4.54 2.62
CA THR A 88 7.69 -3.50 3.23
C THR A 88 6.24 -3.95 3.28
N TYR A 89 5.67 -4.47 2.19
CA TYR A 89 4.30 -4.98 2.19
C TYR A 89 4.11 -6.16 3.15
N ALA A 90 5.06 -7.11 3.18
CA ALA A 90 5.01 -8.19 4.17
C ALA A 90 5.04 -7.63 5.61
N ALA A 91 5.91 -6.66 5.88
CA ALA A 91 6.02 -6.05 7.20
C ALA A 91 4.82 -5.15 7.57
N LEU A 92 4.13 -4.56 6.59
CA LEU A 92 2.86 -3.87 6.78
C LEU A 92 1.74 -4.86 7.13
N VAL A 93 1.64 -5.96 6.38
CA VAL A 93 0.63 -7.01 6.61
C VAL A 93 0.82 -7.67 7.98
N ASP A 94 2.06 -7.94 8.38
CA ASP A 94 2.38 -8.56 9.67
C ASP A 94 2.39 -7.54 10.84
N GLY A 95 2.20 -6.25 10.56
CA GLY A 95 2.24 -5.17 11.56
C GLY A 95 3.63 -4.83 12.12
N ARG A 96 4.70 -5.39 11.55
CA ARG A 96 6.09 -5.19 12.01
C ARG A 96 6.58 -3.75 11.90
N LEU A 97 5.98 -2.95 11.00
CA LEU A 97 6.32 -1.53 10.84
C LEU A 97 5.53 -0.60 11.76
N GLY A 98 4.67 -1.12 12.63
CA GLY A 98 3.85 -0.26 13.49
C GLY A 98 2.67 0.39 12.77
N PHE A 99 2.26 -0.21 11.65
CA PHE A 99 1.06 0.15 10.91
C PHE A 99 -0.03 -0.90 11.12
N VAL A 100 -1.29 -0.47 11.09
CA VAL A 100 -2.46 -1.35 11.20
C VAL A 100 -3.40 -1.07 10.03
N GLU A 101 -3.91 -2.13 9.40
CA GLU A 101 -4.95 -2.00 8.38
C GLU A 101 -6.23 -1.42 9.00
N ARG A 102 -6.68 -0.28 8.47
CA ARG A 102 -7.90 0.42 8.92
C ARG A 102 -9.07 0.24 7.98
N ALA A 103 -8.79 0.01 6.69
CA ALA A 103 -9.82 -0.21 5.70
C ALA A 103 -9.31 -1.02 4.52
N SER A 104 -10.21 -1.80 3.93
CA SER A 104 -10.02 -2.45 2.64
C SER A 104 -11.25 -2.20 1.78
N PHE A 105 -11.02 -1.85 0.52
CA PHE A 105 -12.06 -1.62 -0.48
C PHE A 105 -11.75 -2.49 -1.69
N ALA A 106 -12.70 -3.33 -2.09
CA ALA A 106 -12.64 -4.02 -3.36
C ALA A 106 -13.74 -3.45 -4.26
N ALA A 107 -13.38 -3.05 -5.48
CA ALA A 107 -14.36 -2.94 -6.56
C ALA A 107 -14.57 -4.36 -7.10
N GLN A 108 -15.81 -4.84 -7.15
CA GLN A 108 -16.10 -6.11 -7.82
C GLN A 108 -16.70 -5.82 -9.18
N PRO A 109 -16.41 -6.63 -10.21
CA PRO A 109 -17.11 -6.51 -11.47
C PRO A 109 -18.60 -6.75 -11.29
N HIS A 110 -19.41 -5.89 -11.88
CA HIS A 110 -20.86 -5.98 -11.85
C HIS A 110 -21.47 -6.02 -13.25
N LEU A 111 -22.51 -6.83 -13.43
CA LEU A 111 -23.39 -6.79 -14.59
C LEU A 111 -24.83 -6.54 -14.10
N GLY A 112 -25.24 -5.27 -14.13
CA GLY A 112 -26.49 -4.85 -13.49
C GLY A 112 -26.43 -5.08 -11.98
N SER A 113 -27.36 -5.86 -11.43
CA SER A 113 -27.38 -6.23 -10.01
C SER A 113 -26.57 -7.48 -9.67
N TRP A 114 -25.90 -8.10 -10.65
CA TRP A 114 -25.08 -9.29 -10.42
C TRP A 114 -23.63 -8.90 -10.11
N THR A 115 -23.07 -9.50 -9.07
CA THR A 115 -21.65 -9.43 -8.74
C THR A 115 -20.93 -10.64 -9.34
N ILE A 116 -19.82 -10.42 -10.02
CA ILE A 116 -19.02 -11.46 -10.66
C ILE A 116 -17.82 -11.80 -9.75
N ASP A 117 -17.61 -13.09 -9.48
CA ASP A 117 -16.41 -13.58 -8.79
C ASP A 117 -15.25 -13.67 -9.79
N ASP A 118 -14.38 -12.67 -9.78
CA ASP A 118 -13.20 -12.57 -10.64
C ASP A 118 -11.92 -13.08 -9.95
N ARG A 119 -12.00 -13.81 -8.83
CA ARG A 119 -10.80 -14.30 -8.12
C ARG A 119 -9.89 -15.20 -8.97
N ARG A 120 -10.41 -15.73 -10.08
CA ARG A 120 -9.67 -16.56 -11.05
C ARG A 120 -9.16 -15.79 -12.28
N ALA A 121 -9.48 -14.50 -12.38
CA ALA A 121 -8.96 -13.64 -13.43
C ALA A 121 -7.47 -13.35 -13.20
N ASP A 122 -6.79 -12.94 -14.28
CA ASP A 122 -5.40 -12.53 -14.24
C ASP A 122 -5.19 -11.37 -13.24
N SER A 123 -4.23 -11.51 -12.34
CA SER A 123 -3.99 -10.55 -11.25
C SER A 123 -3.59 -9.16 -11.76
N ILE A 124 -2.95 -9.07 -12.93
CA ILE A 124 -2.64 -7.78 -13.56
C ILE A 124 -3.95 -7.12 -13.97
N MET A 125 -4.84 -7.85 -14.64
CA MET A 125 -6.13 -7.31 -15.09
C MET A 125 -7.01 -6.87 -13.92
N ARG A 126 -7.11 -7.67 -12.86
CA ARG A 126 -7.85 -7.29 -11.65
C ARG A 126 -7.30 -6.03 -11.00
N ARG A 127 -5.98 -5.90 -10.92
CA ARG A 127 -5.35 -4.73 -10.29
C ARG A 127 -5.63 -3.42 -11.04
N TYR A 128 -5.69 -3.45 -12.37
CA TYR A 128 -5.92 -2.25 -13.17
C TYR A 128 -7.41 -1.94 -13.38
N ASP A 129 -8.25 -2.97 -13.50
CA ASP A 129 -9.69 -2.79 -13.81
C ASP A 129 -10.53 -2.69 -12.51
N HIS A 130 -10.14 -3.43 -11.48
CA HIS A 130 -10.88 -3.61 -10.24
C HIS A 130 -9.95 -3.58 -9.00
N PRO A 131 -9.14 -2.52 -8.80
CA PRO A 131 -8.13 -2.50 -7.74
C PRO A 131 -8.74 -2.72 -6.36
N ARG A 132 -8.17 -3.68 -5.62
CA ARG A 132 -8.39 -3.79 -4.18
C ARG A 132 -7.46 -2.82 -3.48
N LEU A 133 -8.03 -1.83 -2.82
CA LEU A 133 -7.30 -0.85 -2.03
C LEU A 133 -7.24 -1.28 -0.57
N GLN A 134 -6.06 -1.22 0.02
CA GLN A 134 -5.86 -1.39 1.46
C GLN A 134 -5.25 -0.12 2.04
N ILE A 135 -5.75 0.28 3.20
CA ILE A 135 -5.29 1.47 3.91
C ILE A 135 -4.71 1.04 5.25
N PHE A 136 -3.44 1.34 5.44
CA PHE A 136 -2.73 1.11 6.69
C PHE A 136 -2.43 2.45 7.37
N GLN A 137 -2.68 2.53 8.67
CA GLN A 137 -2.42 3.73 9.48
C GLN A 137 -1.28 3.46 10.45
N LYS A 138 -0.34 4.40 10.57
CA LYS A 138 0.71 4.40 11.59
C LYS A 138 0.07 4.50 12.97
N VAL A 139 0.34 3.52 13.83
CA VAL A 139 -0.06 3.53 15.25
C VAL A 139 1.13 3.65 16.18
N VAL A 140 2.32 3.29 15.70
CA VAL A 140 3.59 3.49 16.38
C VAL A 140 4.68 3.72 15.33
N THR A 141 5.60 4.63 15.60
CA THR A 141 6.75 4.88 14.73
C THR A 141 7.57 3.59 14.56
N PRO A 142 7.92 3.18 13.33
CA PRO A 142 8.74 1.99 13.12
C PRO A 142 10.06 2.07 13.89
N SER A 143 10.39 1.03 14.64
CA SER A 143 11.68 0.97 15.34
C SER A 143 12.83 0.76 14.34
N SER A 144 14.03 1.23 14.68
CA SER A 144 15.24 0.98 13.86
C SER A 144 15.48 -0.52 13.64
N ALA A 145 15.10 -1.37 14.59
CA ALA A 145 15.18 -2.82 14.46
C ALA A 145 14.21 -3.35 13.39
N ALA A 146 12.96 -2.87 13.37
CA ALA A 146 11.97 -3.24 12.35
C ALA A 146 12.41 -2.81 10.95
N ILE A 147 12.95 -1.59 10.83
CA ILE A 147 13.50 -1.08 9.56
C ILE A 147 14.71 -1.91 9.13
N GLY A 148 15.60 -2.26 10.06
CA GLY A 148 16.76 -3.12 9.79
C GLY A 148 16.39 -4.52 9.30
N GLN A 149 15.21 -5.04 9.65
CA GLN A 149 14.70 -6.32 9.13
C GLN A 149 14.27 -6.24 7.66
N LEU A 150 13.85 -5.07 7.18
CA LEU A 150 13.53 -4.87 5.75
C LEU A 150 14.76 -5.04 4.84
N LEU A 151 15.98 -5.01 5.40
CA LEU A 151 17.21 -5.24 4.65
C LEU A 151 17.54 -6.73 4.46
N ARG A 152 16.86 -7.60 5.21
CA ARG A 152 17.24 -9.01 5.40
C ARG A 152 16.17 -10.01 4.98
N CYS A 153 15.00 -9.53 4.65
CA CYS A 153 14.12 -10.24 3.72
C CYS A 153 14.86 -10.36 2.36
#